data_AF-A0A7J9F4U0-F1
#
_entry.id   AF-A0A7J9F4U0-F1
#
_cell.length_a   1.000
_cell.length_b   1.000
_cell.length_c   1.000
_cell.angle_alpha   90.00
_cell.angle_beta   90.00
_cell.angle_gamma   90.00
#
_symmetry.space_group_name_H-M   'P 1'
#
loop_
_entity.id
_entity.type
_entity.pdbx_description
1 polymer ?
#
loop_
_entity_poly.entity_id
_entity_poly.type
_entity_poly.pdbx_seq_one_letter_code
_entity_poly.pdbx_strand_id
1 'polypeptide(L)'
;MSEMSTLYGVDTCAIMYSPYKSQPEVWPSPMGVIHGLNFGALSDINLLLDKKMSDIDKSIAALAKAPLNPQEVSSSSSSSIVSLPPMTMVTPKVILRTST
;
A
#
# COMPACT_ATOMS: atom_id res chain seq x y z
N MET A 1 -18.34 -7.40 -29.99
CA MET A 1 -18.49 -6.40 -28.91
C MET A 1 -19.54 -6.80 -27.89
N SER A 2 -20.71 -7.32 -28.30
CA SER A 2 -21.71 -7.85 -27.36
C SER A 2 -21.12 -8.91 -26.40
N GLU A 3 -20.28 -9.82 -26.88
CA GLU A 3 -19.64 -10.83 -26.01
C GLU A 3 -18.74 -10.24 -24.92
N MET A 4 -18.03 -9.13 -25.16
CA MET A 4 -17.21 -8.51 -24.12
C MET A 4 -18.06 -7.82 -23.05
N SER A 5 -19.12 -7.10 -23.45
CA SER A 5 -20.06 -6.54 -22.47
C SER A 5 -20.76 -7.64 -21.66
N THR A 6 -21.09 -8.78 -22.27
CA THR A 6 -21.69 -9.92 -21.56
C THR A 6 -20.69 -10.60 -20.63
N LEU A 7 -19.42 -10.71 -21.01
CA LEU A 7 -18.40 -11.43 -20.23
C LEU A 7 -17.89 -10.62 -19.02
N TYR A 8 -17.77 -9.30 -19.17
CA TYR A 8 -17.24 -8.42 -18.13
C TYR A 8 -18.30 -7.56 -17.43
N GLY A 9 -19.53 -7.52 -17.94
CA GLY A 9 -20.60 -6.69 -17.38
C GLY A 9 -20.32 -5.18 -17.52
N VAL A 10 -19.47 -4.78 -18.48
CA VAL A 10 -19.08 -3.39 -18.70
C VAL A 10 -19.59 -2.93 -20.06
N ASP A 11 -20.19 -1.75 -20.13
CA ASP A 11 -20.60 -1.14 -21.40
C ASP A 11 -19.38 -0.77 -22.23
N THR A 12 -19.12 -1.52 -23.30
CA THR A 12 -17.96 -1.28 -24.19
C THR A 12 -18.37 -0.45 -25.39
N CYS A 13 -17.64 0.65 -25.66
CA CYS A 13 -17.74 1.40 -26.90
C CYS A 13 -16.48 1.23 -27.76
N ALA A 14 -16.64 1.28 -29.08
CA ALA A 14 -15.53 1.28 -30.03
C ALA A 14 -15.57 2.52 -30.91
N ILE A 15 -14.40 3.07 -31.17
CA ILE A 15 -14.19 4.20 -32.08
C ILE A 15 -13.45 3.67 -33.29
N MET A 16 -14.12 3.63 -34.45
CA MET A 16 -13.55 3.12 -35.69
C MET A 16 -13.09 4.28 -36.58
N TYR A 17 -11.82 4.27 -36.94
CA TYR A 17 -11.25 5.26 -37.86
C TYR A 17 -11.14 4.67 -39.26
N SER A 18 -11.75 5.32 -40.25
CA SER A 18 -11.63 4.96 -41.66
C SER A 18 -10.84 6.05 -42.38
N PRO A 19 -9.80 5.71 -43.17
CA PRO A 19 -9.02 6.72 -43.91
C PRO A 19 -9.84 7.44 -44.99
N TYR A 20 -11.04 6.96 -45.29
CA TYR A 20 -11.96 7.54 -46.29
C TYR A 20 -13.07 8.41 -45.67
N LYS A 21 -13.17 8.46 -44.34
CA LYS A 21 -14.12 9.32 -43.63
C LYS A 21 -13.36 10.24 -42.68
N SER A 22 -13.69 11.53 -42.74
CA SER A 22 -13.09 12.55 -41.87
C SER A 22 -13.58 12.49 -40.43
N GLN A 23 -14.67 11.76 -40.16
CA GLN A 23 -15.20 11.58 -38.80
C GLN A 23 -15.14 10.10 -38.39
N PRO A 24 -14.66 9.81 -37.17
CA PRO A 24 -14.66 8.47 -36.62
C PRO A 24 -16.09 8.02 -36.30
N GLU A 25 -16.35 6.74 -36.53
CA GLU A 25 -17.66 6.13 -36.27
C GLU A 25 -17.65 5.49 -34.87
N VAL A 26 -18.57 5.89 -33.99
CA VAL A 26 -18.68 5.40 -32.61
C VAL A 26 -19.79 4.35 -32.51
N TRP A 27 -19.44 3.18 -31.96
CA TRP A 27 -20.35 2.06 -31.74
C TRP A 27 -20.41 1.65 -30.26
N PRO A 28 -21.59 1.35 -29.69
CA PRO A 28 -22.93 1.60 -30.25
C PRO A 28 -23.19 3.10 -30.43
N SER A 29 -24.23 3.46 -31.19
CA SER A 29 -24.55 4.87 -31.45
C SER A 29 -24.54 5.70 -30.15
N PRO A 30 -24.04 6.95 -30.14
CA PRO A 30 -23.83 7.73 -28.92
C PRO A 30 -25.06 7.83 -27.99
N MET A 31 -26.26 7.80 -28.55
CA MET A 31 -27.53 7.73 -27.80
C MET A 31 -27.64 6.52 -26.86
N GLY A 32 -27.06 5.37 -27.22
CA GLY A 32 -27.01 4.18 -26.37
C GLY A 32 -25.95 4.26 -25.27
N VAL A 33 -24.84 4.98 -25.53
CA VAL A 33 -23.75 5.18 -24.56
C VAL A 33 -24.17 6.10 -23.42
N ILE A 34 -24.92 7.17 -23.73
CA ILE A 34 -25.48 8.07 -22.71
C ILE A 34 -26.50 7.34 -21.80
N HIS A 35 -27.18 6.33 -22.33
CA HIS A 35 -28.14 5.52 -21.57
C HIS A 35 -27.47 4.49 -20.64
N GLY A 36 -26.21 4.10 -20.91
CA GLY A 36 -25.39 3.24 -20.04
C GLY A 36 -24.74 4.00 -18.88
N LEU A 37 -24.69 5.33 -18.94
CA LEU A 37 -24.27 6.17 -17.82
C LEU A 37 -25.42 6.26 -16.81
N ASN A 38 -25.53 5.25 -15.94
CA ASN A 38 -26.47 5.30 -14.83
C ASN A 38 -26.04 6.41 -13.85
N PHE A 39 -26.67 7.58 -13.96
CA PHE A 39 -26.45 8.72 -13.07
C PHE A 39 -26.69 8.36 -11.59
N GLY A 40 -27.52 7.36 -11.30
CA GLY A 40 -27.69 6.81 -9.96
C GLY A 40 -26.42 6.12 -9.44
N ALA A 41 -25.81 5.26 -10.26
CA ALA A 41 -24.54 4.60 -9.91
C ALA A 41 -23.39 5.62 -9.73
N LEU A 42 -23.38 6.71 -10.52
CA LEU A 42 -22.43 7.81 -10.32
C LEU A 42 -22.66 8.55 -8.99
N SER A 43 -23.92 8.71 -8.55
CA SER A 43 -24.24 9.31 -7.25
C SER A 43 -23.80 8.43 -6.08
N ASP A 44 -23.96 7.10 -6.19
CA ASP A 44 -23.50 6.14 -5.19
C ASP A 44 -21.97 6.14 -5.07
N ILE A 45 -21.26 6.27 -6.20
CA ILE A 45 -19.80 6.38 -6.21
C ILE A 45 -19.33 7.64 -5.48
N ASN A 46 -19.95 8.80 -5.75
CA ASN A 46 -19.61 10.04 -5.06
C ASN A 46 -19.88 9.93 -3.55
N LEU A 47 -21.03 9.38 -3.15
CA LEU A 47 -21.37 9.12 -1.75
C LEU A 47 -20.36 8.16 -1.08
N LEU A 48 -19.94 7.12 -1.79
CA LEU A 48 -18.93 6.17 -1.31
C LEU A 48 -17.57 6.85 -1.11
N LEU A 49 -17.18 7.74 -2.04
CA LEU A 49 -15.96 8.53 -1.96
C LEU A 49 -15.96 9.42 -0.72
N ASP A 50 -17.05 10.16 -0.49
CA ASP A 50 -17.23 11.01 0.68
C ASP A 50 -17.18 10.20 1.98
N LYS A 51 -17.85 9.05 2.01
CA LYS A 51 -17.84 8.14 3.15
C LYS A 51 -16.44 7.61 3.45
N LYS A 52 -15.68 7.23 2.41
CA LYS A 52 -14.30 6.75 2.56
C LYS A 52 -13.38 7.85 3.04
N MET A 53 -13.56 9.09 2.57
CA MET A 53 -12.80 10.25 3.04
C MET A 53 -13.06 10.49 4.53
N SER A 54 -14.33 10.50 4.93
CA SER A 54 -14.73 10.67 6.34
C SER A 54 -14.18 9.56 7.24
N ASP A 55 -14.16 8.31 6.78
CA ASP A 55 -13.64 7.18 7.56
C ASP A 55 -12.11 7.24 7.68
N ILE A 56 -11.40 7.75 6.65
CA ILE A 56 -9.95 8.01 6.71
C ILE A 56 -9.66 9.11 7.74
N ASP A 57 -10.39 10.23 7.69
CA ASP A 57 -10.20 11.34 8.64
C ASP A 57 -10.43 10.90 10.09
N LYS A 58 -11.46 10.09 10.34
CA LYS A 58 -11.72 9.50 11.67
C LYS A 58 -10.59 8.61 12.14
N SER A 59 -10.03 7.79 11.23
CA SER A 59 -8.89 6.92 11.55
C SER A 59 -7.66 7.73 11.92
N ILE A 60 -7.34 8.77 11.14
CA ILE A 60 -6.22 9.68 11.44
C ILE A 60 -6.43 10.36 12.79
N ALA A 61 -7.64 10.84 13.08
CA ALA A 61 -7.96 11.47 14.37
C ALA A 61 -7.85 10.48 15.55
N ALA A 62 -8.26 9.23 15.37
CA ALA A 62 -8.14 8.19 16.38
C ALA A 62 -6.66 7.84 16.66
N LEU A 63 -5.84 7.75 15.61
CA LEU A 63 -4.40 7.53 15.74
C LEU A 63 -3.67 8.72 16.37
N ALA A 64 -4.09 9.95 16.07
CA ALA A 64 -3.54 11.16 16.70
C ALA A 64 -3.92 11.29 18.19
N LYS A 65 -5.08 10.74 18.59
CA LYS A 65 -5.53 10.71 19.99
C LYS A 65 -5.01 9.50 20.77
N ALA A 66 -4.58 8.44 20.09
CA ALA A 66 -3.89 7.35 20.74
C ALA A 66 -2.61 7.92 21.37
N PRO A 67 -2.35 7.71 22.67
CA PRO A 67 -1.07 8.05 23.24
C PRO A 67 0.01 7.34 22.42
N LEU A 68 0.81 8.10 21.68
CA LEU A 68 2.16 7.65 21.37
C LEU A 68 2.75 7.33 22.73
N ASN A 69 2.94 6.06 23.02
CA ASN A 69 3.77 5.63 24.12
C ASN A 69 5.21 5.89 23.67
N PRO A 70 5.88 7.01 24.02
CA PRO A 70 7.30 6.87 24.21
C PRO A 70 7.40 5.91 25.38
N GLN A 71 8.14 4.82 25.18
CA GLN A 71 8.58 3.98 26.27
C GLN A 71 9.47 4.84 27.20
N GLU A 72 8.88 5.75 27.97
CA GLU A 72 9.40 6.24 29.24
C GLU A 72 9.06 5.16 30.26
N VAL A 73 9.66 3.98 30.06
CA VAL A 73 9.99 3.12 31.18
C VAL A 73 11.15 3.83 31.84
N SER A 74 10.87 4.48 32.97
CA SER A 74 11.89 4.95 33.88
C SER A 74 12.95 3.86 34.01
N SER A 75 14.20 4.26 33.80
CA SER A 75 15.39 3.43 33.94
C SER A 75 15.29 2.51 35.15
N SER A 76 14.94 1.25 34.94
CA SER A 76 15.40 0.21 35.83
C SER A 76 16.69 -0.30 35.20
N SER A 77 17.79 0.36 35.56
CA SER A 77 19.12 -0.18 35.29
C SER A 77 19.26 -1.46 36.14
N SER A 78 18.75 -2.57 35.62
CA SER A 78 18.99 -3.88 36.19
C SER A 78 20.39 -4.30 35.78
N SER A 79 21.39 -3.80 36.52
CA SER A 79 22.74 -4.33 36.46
C SER A 79 22.74 -5.75 37.03
N SER A 80 22.57 -6.74 36.16
CA SER A 80 22.93 -8.12 36.48
C SER A 80 24.36 -8.35 35.99
N ILE A 81 25.32 -8.13 36.89
CA ILE A 81 26.65 -8.71 36.70
C ILE A 81 26.56 -10.21 37.04
N VAL A 82 26.60 -11.06 36.03
CA VAL A 82 26.90 -12.47 36.26
C VAL A 82 28.39 -12.56 36.58
N SER A 83 28.74 -13.05 37.78
CA SER A 83 30.15 -13.26 38.13
C SER A 83 30.70 -14.42 37.28
N LEU A 84 31.56 -14.12 36.32
CA LEU A 84 32.32 -15.15 35.63
C LEU A 84 33.43 -15.66 36.56
N PRO A 85 33.67 -16.97 36.64
CA PRO A 85 34.80 -17.50 37.39
C PRO A 85 36.12 -16.97 36.81
N PRO A 86 37.15 -16.72 37.64
CA PRO A 86 38.41 -16.16 37.19
C PRO A 86 39.07 -17.09 36.17
N MET A 87 39.27 -16.61 34.94
CA MET A 87 40.08 -17.30 33.95
C MET A 87 41.56 -17.10 34.26
N THR A 88 42.30 -18.20 34.37
CA THR A 88 43.76 -18.16 34.43
C THR A 88 44.31 -17.84 33.05
N MET A 89 45.03 -16.73 32.92
CA MET A 89 45.76 -16.40 31.70
C MET A 89 46.96 -17.33 31.57
N VAL A 90 46.91 -18.26 30.60
CA VAL A 90 48.08 -19.05 30.24
C VAL A 90 48.99 -18.18 29.38
N THR A 91 50.12 -17.76 29.95
CA THR A 91 51.14 -17.01 29.20
C THR A 91 51.68 -17.87 28.06
N PRO A 92 51.63 -17.43 26.80
CA PRO A 92 52.28 -18.15 25.72
C PRO A 92 53.80 -18.12 25.94
N LYS A 93 54.39 -19.31 26.01
CA LYS A 93 55.85 -19.50 26.06
C LYS A 93 56.46 -18.93 24.78
N VAL A 94 57.17 -17.82 24.89
CA VAL A 94 57.95 -17.25 23.79
C VAL A 94 59.06 -18.24 23.44
N ILE A 95 58.94 -18.89 22.28
CA ILE A 95 60.02 -19.70 21.70
C ILE A 95 60.85 -18.75 20.84
N LEU A 96 61.99 -18.34 21.37
CA LEU A 96 63.05 -17.70 20.59
C LEU A 96 63.53 -18.70 19.54
N ARG A 97 63.27 -18.40 18.27
CA ARG A 97 63.97 -19.08 17.16
C ARG A 97 65.40 -18.55 17.14
N THR A 98 66.33 -19.36 17.61
CA THR A 98 67.75 -19.23 17.30
C THR A 98 67.90 -19.43 15.79
N SER A 99 68.09 -18.34 15.05
CA SER A 99 68.64 -18.43 13.69
C SER A 99 70.14 -18.66 13.83
N THR A 100 70.59 -19.83 13.39
CA THR A 100 71.97 -20.07 12.95
C THR A 100 72.31 -19.20 11.75
#